data_AF-A0A7V4PRI3-F1
#
_entry.id   AF-A0A7V4PRI3-F1
#
_cell.length_a   1.000
_cell.length_b   1.000
_cell.length_c   1.000
_cell.angle_alpha   90.00
_cell.angle_beta   90.00
_cell.angle_gamma   90.00
#
_symmetry.space_group_name_H-M   'P 1'
#
loop_
_entity.id
_entity.type
_entity.pdbx_description
1 polymer ?
#
loop_
_entity_poly.entity_id
_entity_poly.type
_entity_poly.pdbx_seq_one_letter_code
_entity_poly.pdbx_strand_id
1 'polypeptide(L)'
;TDCSSEGDARLRKAVPGYYARLMKAGSALAMPEDTCTIAYDIYLTTHKGAQDQVITATLKTIWDNVGKLPPIHPIFKEWTRERAVDPDVVIPYHPAAAQFYKERGLWSAKMDDAQRKLLVLNP
;
A
#
# COMPACT_ATOMS: atom_id res chain seq x y z
N THR A 1 -20.05 -9.80 0.96
CA THR A 1 -19.08 -9.43 -0.11
C THR A 1 -18.75 -10.69 -0.87
N ASP A 2 -18.58 -10.61 -2.20
CA ASP A 2 -18.19 -11.75 -3.04
C ASP A 2 -16.67 -11.70 -3.27
N CYS A 3 -15.95 -12.72 -2.81
CA CYS A 3 -14.49 -12.85 -2.95
C CYS A 3 -14.09 -13.68 -4.17
N SER A 4 -15.04 -14.02 -5.05
CA SER A 4 -14.71 -14.57 -6.36
C SER A 4 -13.88 -13.57 -7.18
N SER A 5 -13.15 -14.05 -8.19
CA SER A 5 -12.42 -13.20 -9.12
C SER A 5 -13.33 -12.19 -9.83
N GLU A 6 -14.57 -12.58 -10.14
CA GLU A 6 -15.57 -11.68 -10.72
C GLU A 6 -16.03 -10.63 -9.72
N GLY A 7 -16.21 -11.01 -8.45
CA GLY A 7 -16.53 -10.09 -7.36
C GLY A 7 -15.45 -9.03 -7.14
N ASP A 8 -14.20 -9.46 -7.06
CA ASP A 8 -13.05 -8.55 -6.94
C ASP A 8 -12.93 -7.62 -8.16
N ALA A 9 -13.11 -8.15 -9.37
CA ALA A 9 -13.09 -7.33 -10.59
C ALA A 9 -14.20 -6.27 -10.61
N ARG A 10 -15.42 -6.61 -10.17
CA ARG A 10 -16.52 -5.63 -10.04
C ARG A 10 -16.17 -4.55 -9.02
N LEU A 11 -15.61 -4.93 -7.86
CA LEU A 11 -15.22 -4.00 -6.82
C LEU A 11 -14.13 -3.03 -7.28
N ARG A 12 -13.03 -3.55 -7.83
CA ARG A 12 -11.89 -2.75 -8.32
C ARG A 12 -12.30 -1.76 -9.42
N LYS A 13 -13.26 -2.16 -10.27
CA LYS A 13 -13.83 -1.28 -11.29
C LYS A 13 -14.68 -0.16 -10.69
N ALA A 14 -15.44 -0.45 -9.64
CA ALA A 14 -16.34 0.52 -9.00
C ALA A 14 -15.59 1.49 -8.08
N VAL A 15 -14.57 1.01 -7.35
CA VAL A 15 -13.80 1.78 -6.37
C VAL A 15 -12.31 1.43 -6.52
N PRO A 16 -11.53 2.25 -7.24
CA PRO A 16 -10.09 2.05 -7.37
C PRO A 16 -9.38 2.00 -6.02
N GLY A 17 -8.42 1.08 -5.86
CA GLY A 17 -7.66 0.86 -4.63
C GLY A 17 -8.35 -0.05 -3.60
N TYR A 18 -9.59 -0.48 -3.86
CA TYR A 18 -10.31 -1.43 -3.00
C TYR A 18 -10.25 -2.83 -3.61
N TYR A 19 -10.14 -3.85 -2.76
CA TYR A 19 -10.07 -5.25 -3.17
C TYR A 19 -10.82 -6.16 -2.20
N ALA A 20 -11.29 -7.30 -2.69
CA ALA A 20 -11.94 -8.30 -1.86
C ALA A 20 -10.88 -9.08 -1.07
N ARG A 21 -11.13 -9.31 0.22
CA ARG A 21 -10.24 -10.08 1.10
C ARG A 21 -11.05 -11.05 1.95
N LEU A 22 -10.70 -12.33 1.86
CA LEU A 22 -11.21 -13.34 2.79
C LEU A 22 -10.47 -13.22 4.13
N MET A 23 -11.19 -12.80 5.16
CA MET A 23 -10.70 -12.80 6.54
C MET A 23 -11.03 -14.15 7.17
N LYS A 24 -10.04 -14.78 7.80
CA LYS A 24 -10.24 -16.09 8.45
C LYS A 24 -11.00 -15.94 9.75
N ALA A 25 -11.77 -16.96 10.12
CA ALA A 25 -12.39 -17.07 11.43
C ALA A 25 -11.36 -16.77 12.55
N GLY A 26 -11.75 -15.96 13.53
CA GLY A 26 -10.88 -15.54 14.64
C GLY A 26 -9.91 -14.39 14.30
N SER A 27 -9.93 -13.83 13.08
CA SER A 27 -9.11 -12.65 12.73
C SER A 27 -9.47 -11.40 13.55
N ALA A 28 -10.70 -11.33 14.08
CA ALA A 28 -11.17 -10.34 15.03
C ALA A 28 -12.23 -10.96 15.94
N LEU A 29 -12.47 -10.37 17.12
CA LEU A 29 -13.47 -10.87 18.08
C LEU A 29 -14.85 -11.04 17.45
N ALA A 30 -15.24 -10.13 16.56
CA ALA A 30 -16.54 -10.13 15.89
C ALA A 30 -16.56 -10.97 14.59
N MET A 31 -15.54 -11.78 14.31
CA MET A 31 -15.44 -12.63 13.11
C MET A 31 -15.34 -14.11 13.49
N PRO A 32 -16.45 -14.76 13.89
CA PRO A 32 -16.45 -16.18 14.30
C PRO A 32 -16.28 -17.16 13.13
N GLU A 33 -16.48 -16.70 11.89
CA GLU A 33 -16.40 -17.50 10.67
C GLU A 33 -15.58 -16.78 9.59
N ASP A 34 -15.11 -17.55 8.60
CA ASP A 34 -14.45 -17.01 7.41
C ASP A 34 -15.39 -16.00 6.73
N THR A 35 -14.97 -14.74 6.67
CA THR A 35 -15.81 -13.64 6.20
C THR A 35 -15.15 -12.96 5.02
N CYS A 36 -15.85 -12.88 3.89
CA CYS A 36 -15.40 -12.07 2.77
C CYS A 36 -15.65 -10.58 3.04
N THR A 37 -14.58 -9.79 3.03
CA THR A 37 -14.58 -8.36 3.34
C THR A 37 -14.09 -7.54 2.15
N ILE A 38 -14.34 -6.23 2.21
CA ILE A 38 -13.72 -5.24 1.34
C ILE A 38 -12.55 -4.65 2.11
N ALA A 39 -11.37 -4.64 1.49
CA ALA A 39 -10.15 -4.08 2.05
C ALA A 39 -9.59 -3.00 1.13
N TYR A 40 -8.76 -2.14 1.71
CA TYR A 40 -7.95 -1.16 1.02
C TYR A 40 -6.66 -0.98 1.83
N ASP A 41 -5.60 -0.53 1.16
CA ASP A 41 -4.31 -0.32 1.82
C ASP A 41 -4.26 1.03 2.53
N ILE A 42 -3.64 1.04 3.71
CA ILE A 42 -3.39 2.26 4.49
C ILE A 42 -2.00 2.79 4.12
N TYR A 43 -1.96 4.04 3.66
CA TYR A 43 -0.73 4.69 3.22
C TYR A 43 -0.13 5.60 4.29
N LEU A 44 1.20 5.69 4.31
CA LEU A 44 1.92 6.78 4.97
C LEU A 44 2.06 7.94 3.98
N THR A 45 1.37 9.05 4.23
CA THR A 45 1.28 10.17 3.29
C THR A 45 1.88 11.45 3.86
N THR A 46 2.29 12.36 2.97
CA THR A 46 2.80 13.70 3.30
C THR A 46 2.49 14.68 2.17
N HIS A 47 2.79 15.96 2.37
CA HIS A 47 2.61 17.01 1.36
C HIS A 47 3.62 16.86 0.20
N LYS A 48 3.21 17.21 -1.03
CA LYS A 48 4.02 17.08 -2.25
C LYS A 48 5.33 17.88 -2.26
N GLY A 49 5.40 18.95 -1.46
CA GLY A 49 6.58 19.80 -1.28
C GLY A 49 7.36 19.53 0.00
N ALA A 50 7.15 18.39 0.66
CA ALA A 50 8.00 17.97 1.76
C ALA A 50 9.44 17.77 1.26
N GLN A 51 10.43 18.15 2.08
CA GLN A 51 11.82 18.11 1.64
C GLN A 51 12.29 16.67 1.40
N ASP A 52 12.95 16.44 0.26
CA ASP A 52 13.49 15.13 -0.15
C ASP A 52 14.31 14.46 0.96
N GLN A 53 15.16 15.23 1.65
CA GLN A 53 15.98 14.72 2.75
C GLN A 53 15.15 14.14 3.91
N VAL A 54 14.02 14.76 4.25
CA VAL A 54 13.14 14.29 5.32
C VAL A 54 12.47 12.99 4.91
N ILE A 55 12.03 12.90 3.65
CA ILE A 55 11.37 11.71 3.10
C ILE A 55 12.35 10.55 3.07
N THR A 56 13.53 10.74 2.49
CA THR A 56 14.58 9.71 2.41
C THR A 56 15.01 9.25 3.80
N ALA A 57 15.22 10.17 4.75
CA ALA A 57 15.58 9.81 6.13
C ALA A 57 14.47 9.02 6.83
N THR A 58 13.21 9.42 6.66
CA THR A 58 12.04 8.74 7.22
C THR A 58 11.90 7.33 6.65
N LEU A 59 11.91 7.20 5.32
CA LEU A 59 11.82 5.90 4.64
C LEU A 59 12.98 4.98 5.01
N LYS A 60 14.21 5.50 5.07
CA LYS A 60 15.38 4.73 5.51
C LYS A 60 15.20 4.23 6.94
N THR A 61 14.74 5.09 7.84
CA THR A 61 14.52 4.73 9.25
C THR A 61 13.50 3.60 9.37
N ILE A 62 12.37 3.71 8.68
CA ILE A 62 11.34 2.67 8.64
C ILE A 62 11.90 1.38 8.02
N TRP A 63 12.57 1.48 6.87
CA TRP A 63 13.12 0.35 6.13
C TRP A 63 14.11 -0.48 6.94
N ASP A 64 15.01 0.19 7.66
CA ASP A 64 16.04 -0.45 8.48
C ASP A 64 15.48 -1.03 9.78
N ASN A 65 14.32 -0.54 10.23
CA ASN A 65 13.74 -0.87 11.53
C ASN A 65 12.34 -1.50 11.44
N VAL A 66 11.89 -1.96 10.27
CA VAL A 66 10.52 -2.45 10.04
C VAL A 66 10.09 -3.53 11.05
N GLY A 67 11.04 -4.38 11.50
CA GLY A 67 10.79 -5.41 12.51
C GLY A 67 10.43 -4.89 13.92
N LYS A 68 10.58 -3.58 14.18
CA LYS A 68 10.16 -2.93 15.43
C LYS A 68 8.69 -2.50 15.43
N LEU A 69 8.01 -2.55 14.28
CA LEU A 69 6.60 -2.14 14.17
C LEU A 69 5.58 -3.17 14.69
N PRO A 70 5.72 -4.49 14.47
CA PRO A 70 4.72 -5.48 14.89
C PRO A 70 4.31 -5.43 16.37
N PRO A 71 5.20 -5.15 17.34
CA PRO A 71 4.82 -4.99 18.75
C PRO A 71 3.89 -3.79 19.02
N ILE A 72 3.88 -2.77 18.16
CA ILE A 72 3.08 -1.55 18.35
C ILE A 72 1.60 -1.82 18.03
N HIS A 73 1.34 -2.51 16.92
CA HIS A 73 -0.01 -2.87 16.51
C HIS A 73 0.03 -4.06 15.53
N PRO A 74 -0.89 -5.05 15.63
CA PRO A 74 -0.89 -6.24 14.77
C PRO A 74 -0.91 -5.94 13.26
N ILE A 75 -1.51 -4.83 12.84
CA ILE A 75 -1.59 -4.42 11.43
C ILE A 75 -0.21 -4.22 10.79
N PHE A 76 0.82 -3.88 11.59
CA PHE A 76 2.16 -3.69 11.08
C PHE A 76 2.86 -4.99 10.66
N LYS A 77 2.25 -6.16 10.87
CA LYS A 77 2.70 -7.41 10.24
C LYS A 77 2.55 -7.39 8.71
N GLU A 78 1.64 -6.55 8.19
CA GLU A 78 1.43 -6.36 6.75
C GLU A 78 2.40 -5.32 6.16
N TRP A 79 3.14 -4.59 6.99
CA TRP A 79 4.17 -3.64 6.54
C TRP A 79 5.46 -4.40 6.21
N THR A 80 5.49 -5.00 5.02
CA THR A 80 6.69 -5.69 4.50
C THR A 80 7.39 -4.85 3.45
N ARG A 81 8.64 -5.21 3.11
CA ARG A 81 9.41 -4.49 2.09
C ARG A 81 8.79 -4.66 0.70
N GLU A 82 8.30 -5.85 0.41
CA GLU A 82 7.71 -6.25 -0.86
C GLU A 82 6.41 -5.47 -1.14
N ARG A 83 5.70 -5.09 -0.07
CA ARG A 83 4.47 -4.30 -0.13
C ARG A 83 4.70 -2.79 -0.02
N ALA A 84 5.96 -2.34 0.03
CA ALA A 84 6.28 -0.92 0.19
C ALA A 84 5.95 -0.09 -1.06
N VAL A 85 5.79 -0.74 -2.21
CA VAL A 85 5.31 -0.14 -3.45
C VAL A 85 4.27 -1.04 -4.11
N ASP A 86 3.26 -0.43 -4.72
CA ASP A 86 2.21 -1.12 -5.46
C ASP A 86 1.76 -0.27 -6.66
N PRO A 87 1.62 -0.82 -7.88
CA PRO A 87 1.14 -0.08 -9.04
C PRO A 87 -0.36 0.26 -9.01
N ASP A 88 -1.14 -0.36 -8.12
CA ASP A 88 -2.58 -0.12 -7.94
C ASP A 88 -2.88 1.02 -6.96
N VAL A 89 -1.85 1.72 -6.44
CA VAL A 89 -2.09 2.89 -5.58
C VAL A 89 -2.84 4.00 -6.35
N VAL A 90 -3.61 4.78 -5.59
CA VAL A 90 -4.48 5.83 -6.14
C VAL A 90 -3.93 7.25 -5.95
N ILE A 91 -2.73 7.39 -5.38
CA ILE A 91 -2.03 8.66 -5.17
C ILE A 91 -0.56 8.52 -5.61
N PRO A 92 0.05 9.57 -6.17
CA PRO A 92 1.43 9.49 -6.62
C PRO A 92 2.40 9.36 -5.43
N TYR A 93 3.49 8.62 -5.64
CA TYR A 93 4.63 8.63 -4.72
C TYR A 93 5.37 9.97 -4.81
N HIS A 94 5.99 10.39 -3.72
CA HIS A 94 6.94 11.50 -3.76
C HIS A 94 8.17 11.13 -4.61
N PRO A 95 8.77 12.05 -5.41
CA PRO A 95 9.96 11.75 -6.21
C PRO A 95 11.11 11.08 -5.43
N ALA A 96 11.44 11.62 -4.25
CA ALA A 96 12.42 11.02 -3.34
C ALA A 96 12.05 9.60 -2.89
N ALA A 97 10.77 9.30 -2.67
CA ALA A 97 10.31 7.95 -2.32
C ALA A 97 10.45 6.98 -3.50
N ALA A 98 10.05 7.42 -4.70
CA ALA A 98 10.21 6.63 -5.92
C ALA A 98 11.69 6.28 -6.15
N GLN A 99 12.59 7.26 -6.02
CA GLN A 99 14.03 7.03 -6.14
C GLN A 99 14.55 6.06 -5.07
N PHE A 100 14.14 6.24 -3.82
CA PHE A 100 14.52 5.37 -2.71
C PHE A 100 14.16 3.89 -2.96
N TYR A 101 12.98 3.62 -3.51
CA TYR A 101 12.54 2.26 -3.83
C TYR A 101 13.15 1.72 -5.13
N LYS A 102 13.46 2.59 -6.11
CA LYS A 102 14.24 2.24 -7.32
C LYS A 102 15.61 1.67 -6.96
N GLU A 103 16.34 2.35 -6.07
CA GLU A 103 17.67 1.92 -5.61
C GLU A 103 17.66 0.58 -4.88
N ARG A 104 16.51 0.16 -4.36
CA ARG A 104 16.30 -1.12 -3.67
C ARG A 104 15.75 -2.22 -4.58
N GLY A 105 15.61 -1.94 -5.88
CA GLY A 105 15.13 -2.91 -6.87
C GLY A 105 13.64 -3.24 -6.76
N LEU A 106 12.85 -2.46 -6.00
CA LEU A 106 11.41 -2.68 -5.86
C LEU A 106 10.57 -1.97 -6.93
N TRP A 107 11.16 -0.99 -7.61
CA TRP A 107 10.42 -0.17 -8.56
C TRP A 107 10.43 -0.78 -9.96
N SER A 108 9.31 -1.35 -10.38
CA SER A 108 9.14 -1.96 -11.70
C SER A 108 8.70 -0.96 -12.78
N ALA A 109 8.72 -1.38 -14.05
CA ALA A 109 8.17 -0.56 -15.15
C ALA A 109 6.68 -0.23 -14.96
N LYS A 110 5.91 -1.13 -14.33
CA LYS A 110 4.49 -0.85 -13.99
C LYS A 110 4.35 0.30 -12.99
N MET A 111 5.33 0.47 -12.09
CA MET A 111 5.36 1.59 -11.14
C MET A 111 5.60 2.91 -11.87
N ASP A 112 6.50 2.95 -12.85
CA ASP A 112 6.72 4.16 -13.66
C ASP A 112 5.45 4.56 -14.44
N ASP A 113 4.72 3.58 -14.97
CA ASP A 113 3.44 3.82 -15.65
C ASP A 113 2.35 4.33 -14.71
N ALA A 114 2.21 3.72 -13.52
CA ALA A 114 1.27 4.17 -12.50
C ALA A 114 1.60 5.59 -12.03
N GLN A 115 2.86 5.85 -11.67
CA GLN A 115 3.33 7.14 -11.20
C GLN A 115 3.06 8.25 -12.23
N ARG A 116 3.38 8.01 -13.50
CA ARG A 116 3.15 8.98 -14.58
C ARG A 116 1.67 9.32 -14.73
N LYS A 117 0.80 8.31 -14.71
CA LYS A 117 -0.67 8.53 -14.79
C LYS A 117 -1.18 9.34 -13.60
N LEU A 118 -0.73 9.01 -12.39
CA LEU A 118 -1.17 9.65 -11.16
C LEU A 118 -0.71 11.11 -11.05
N LEU A 119 0.48 11.45 -11.53
CA LEU A 119 0.97 12.83 -11.59
C LEU A 119 0.20 13.70 -12.59
N VAL A 120 -0.29 13.12 -13.70
CA VAL A 120 -1.15 13.85 -14.66
C VAL A 120 -2.52 14.16 -14.04
N LEU A 121 -3.06 13.22 -13.26
CA LEU A 121 -4.36 13.39 -12.57
C LEU A 121 -4.27 14.28 -11.34
N ASN A 122 -3.10 14.33 -10.68
CA ASN A 122 -2.85 15.06 -9.44
C ASN A 122 -1.54 15.87 -9.54
N PRO A 123 -1.54 17.04 -10.20
CA PRO A 123 -0.35 17.87 -10.38
C PRO A 123 0.14 18.57 -9.09
#